data_AF-A0A661Z2D5-F1
#
_entry.id   AF-A0A661Z2D5-F1
#
_cell.length_a   1.000
_cell.length_b   1.000
_cell.length_c   1.000
_cell.angle_alpha   90.00
_cell.angle_beta   90.00
_cell.angle_gamma   90.00
#
_symmetry.space_group_name_H-M   'P 1'
#
loop_
_entity.id
_entity.type
_entity.pdbx_description
1 polymer ?
#
loop_
_entity_poly.entity_id
_entity_poly.type
_entity_poly.pdbx_seq_one_letter_code
_entity_poly.pdbx_strand_id
1 'polypeptide(L)' 'MNNTLITGATSEIGYEMAKILAKKQYNLILVSRNKQRLSEIILSRL' A
#
# COMPACT_ATOMS: atom_id res chain seq x y z
N MET A 1 -14.53 -6.04 -9.20
CA MET A 1 -13.51 -5.19 -8.54
C MET A 1 -12.95 -5.97 -7.37
N ASN A 2 -11.63 -6.15 -7.31
CA ASN A 2 -10.99 -6.94 -6.24
C ASN A 2 -10.44 -6.01 -5.16
N ASN A 3 -10.82 -6.26 -3.90
CA ASN A 3 -10.29 -5.54 -2.75
C ASN A 3 -9.08 -6.30 -2.19
N THR A 4 -8.03 -5.59 -1.79
CA THR A 4 -6.86 -6.21 -1.15
C THR A 4 -6.44 -5.44 0.09
N LEU A 5 -6.30 -6.16 1.20
CA LEU A 5 -5.77 -5.66 2.46
C LEU A 5 -4.27 -5.99 2.55
N ILE A 6 -3.43 -4.98 2.76
CA ILE A 6 -2.00 -5.14 2.98
C ILE A 6 -1.67 -4.66 4.40
N THR A 7 -1.35 -5.59 5.28
CA THR A 7 -0.79 -5.30 6.61
C THR A 7 0.72 -5.17 6.54
N GLY A 8 1.29 -4.14 7.17
CA GLY A 8 2.71 -3.84 6.99
C GLY A 8 3.01 -3.17 5.65
N ALA A 9 2.06 -2.42 5.09
CA ALA A 9 2.16 -1.76 3.78
C ALA A 9 3.34 -0.79 3.62
N THR A 10 3.97 -0.39 4.73
CA THR A 10 5.14 0.51 4.74
C THR A 10 6.48 -0.24 4.79
N SER A 11 6.47 -1.57 4.92
CA SER A 11 7.67 -2.40 4.82
C SER A 11 8.11 -2.53 3.37
N GLU A 12 9.37 -2.92 3.14
CA GLU A 12 9.95 -3.02 1.79
C GLU A 12 9.07 -3.86 0.84
N ILE A 13 8.71 -5.08 1.27
CA ILE A 13 7.85 -5.98 0.48
C ILE A 13 6.41 -5.46 0.42
N GLY A 14 5.86 -4.98 1.54
CA GLY A 14 4.47 -4.47 1.57
C GLY A 14 4.26 -3.30 0.63
N TYR A 15 5.24 -2.41 0.51
CA TYR A 15 5.22 -1.26 -0.38
C TYR A 15 5.32 -1.67 -1.85
N GLU A 16 6.26 -2.55 -2.22
CA GLU A 16 6.37 -3.00 -3.61
C GLU A 16 5.14 -3.82 -4.05
N MET A 17 4.56 -4.61 -3.16
CA MET A 17 3.30 -5.30 -3.44
C MET A 17 2.14 -4.33 -3.64
N ALA A 18 2.05 -3.26 -2.84
CA ALA A 18 1.04 -2.22 -3.03
C ALA A 18 1.15 -1.58 -4.42
N LYS A 19 2.36 -1.25 -4.89
CA LYS A 19 2.60 -0.69 -6.23
C LYS A 19 2.16 -1.64 -7.34
N ILE A 20 2.51 -2.92 -7.25
CA ILE A 20 2.15 -3.92 -8.26
C ILE A 20 0.63 -4.08 -8.35
N LEU A 21 -0.06 -4.14 -7.21
CA LEU A 21 -1.51 -4.32 -7.17
C LEU A 21 -2.27 -3.04 -7.57
N ALA A 22 -1.75 -1.86 -7.23
CA ALA A 22 -2.29 -0.58 -7.70
C ALA A 22 -2.25 -0.49 -9.23
N LYS A 23 -1.12 -0.86 -9.86
CA LYS A 23 -0.99 -0.95 -11.33
C LYS A 23 -1.96 -1.94 -11.96
N LYS A 24 -2.35 -2.99 -11.22
CA LYS A 24 -3.36 -3.97 -11.64
C LYS A 24 -4.80 -3.52 -11.34
N GLN A 25 -5.00 -2.27 -10.89
CA GLN A 25 -6.29 -1.66 -10.58
C GLN A 25 -7.09 -2.36 -9.46
N TYR A 26 -6.39 -2.90 -8.47
CA TYR A 26 -7.02 -3.39 -7.25
C TYR A 26 -7.40 -2.22 -6.34
N ASN A 27 -8.48 -2.37 -5.58
CA ASN A 27 -8.84 -1.43 -4.53
C ASN A 27 -8.07 -1.80 -3.24
N LEU A 28 -7.09 -0.98 -2.88
CA LEU A 28 -6.14 -1.29 -1.82
C LEU A 28 -6.54 -0.67 -0.48
N ILE A 29 -6.50 -1.48 0.57
CA ILE A 29 -6.60 -1.05 1.97
C ILE A 29 -5.22 -1.27 2.59
N LEU A 30 -4.52 -0.18 2.91
CA LEU A 30 -3.16 -0.21 3.43
C LEU A 30 -3.17 0.01 4.94
N VAL A 31 -2.54 -0.90 5.69
CA VAL A 31 -2.47 -0.85 7.15
C VAL A 31 -1.01 -0.92 7.59
N SER A 32 -0.60 0.01 8.45
CA SER A 32 0.71 -0.02 9.12
C SER A 32 0.63 0.71 10.46
N ARG A 33 1.54 0.36 11.37
CA ARG A 33 1.70 1.01 12.68
C ARG A 33 2.28 2.41 12.56
N ASN A 34 3.11 2.66 11.54
CA ASN A 34 3.75 3.96 11.33
C ASN A 34 2.89 4.83 10.40
N LYS A 35 2.06 5.69 10.99
CA LYS A 35 1.16 6.59 10.26
C LYS A 35 1.89 7.59 9.37
N GLN A 36 3.04 8.10 9.82
CA GLN A 36 3.85 9.03 9.03
C GLN A 36 4.36 8.35 7.76
N ARG A 37 5.00 7.19 7.89
CA ARG A 37 5.48 6.40 6.75
C ARG A 37 4.36 5.99 5.82
N LEU A 38 3.18 5.65 6.35
CA LEU A 38 2.00 5.33 5.56
C LEU A 38 1.54 6.53 4.72
N SER A 39 1.60 7.73 5.30
CA SER A 39 1.25 8.98 4.61
C SER A 39 2.27 9.32 3.51
N GLU A 40 3.56 9.14 3.79
CA GLU A 40 4.64 9.32 2.81
C GLU A 40 4.43 8.45 1.56
N ILE A 41 4.14 7.14 1.74
CA ILE A 41 3.97 6.23 0.60
C ILE A 41 2.70 6.51 -0.21
N ILE A 42 1.65 7.02 0.42
CA ILE A 42 0.41 7.43 -0.28
C ILE A 42 0.68 8.71 -1.10
N LEU A 43 1.41 9.67 -0.52
CA LEU A 43 1.77 10.93 -1.18
C LEU A 43 2.75 10.73 -2.33
N SER A 44 3.64 9.73 -2.24
CA SER A 44 4.54 9.36 -3.34
C SER A 44 3.83 8.74 -4.56
N ARG A 45 2.49 8.68 -4.54
CA ARG A 45 1.62 8.15 -5.60
C ARG A 45 1.99 6.71 -6.00
N LEU A 46 1.51 5.77 -5.18
CA LEU A 46 1.40 4.35 -5.53
C LEU A 46 0.68 4.14 -6.87
#